data_AF-A0A9E1S0I0-F1
#
_entry.id   AF-A0A9E1S0I0-F1
#
_cell.length_a   1.000
_cell.length_b   1.000
_cell.length_c   1.000
_cell.angle_alpha   90.00
_cell.angle_beta   90.00
_cell.angle_gamma   90.00
#
_symmetry.space_group_name_H-M   'P 1'
#
loop_
_entity.id
_entity.type
_entity.pdbx_description
1 polymer ?
#
loop_
_entity_poly.entity_id
_entity_poly.type
_entity_poly.pdbx_seq_one_letter_code
_entity_poly.pdbx_strand_id
1 'polypeptide(L)'
;MFINIILVVSYRLIAITGEFSLSHAVIMGVGGYASALLTLHLPISAWISMPLGGVAAALIAYILSFPLFRMKGFYFLIGSFAAAEAIRLCWVQFINPFGGYRGL
;
A
#
# COMPACT_ATOMS: atom_id res chain seq x y z
N MET A 1 -11.46 4.07 13.70
CA MET A 1 -12.39 2.91 13.53
C MET A 1 -12.86 2.74 12.08
N PHE A 2 -13.35 3.80 11.42
CA PHE A 2 -13.82 3.74 10.02
C PHE A 2 -12.81 3.16 9.02
N ILE A 3 -11.52 3.50 9.16
CA ILE A 3 -10.45 2.99 8.27
C ILE A 3 -10.30 1.46 8.32
N ASN A 4 -10.48 0.84 9.49
CA ASN A 4 -10.38 -0.60 9.66
C ASN A 4 -11.59 -1.31 9.01
N ILE A 5 -12.77 -0.70 9.06
CA ILE A 5 -13.97 -1.23 8.41
C ILE A 5 -13.77 -1.25 6.89
N ILE A 6 -13.26 -0.16 6.32
CA ILE A 6 -12.96 -0.06 4.88
C ILE A 6 -11.94 -1.13 4.47
N LEU A 7 -10.86 -1.30 5.26
CA LEU A 7 -9.87 -2.34 5.03
C LEU A 7 -10.47 -3.74 5.00
N VAL A 8 -11.29 -4.07 6.01
CA VAL A 8 -11.89 -5.40 6.13
C VAL A 8 -12.85 -5.66 4.97
N VAL A 9 -13.62 -4.67 4.53
CA VAL A 9 -14.50 -4.79 3.36
C VAL A 9 -13.68 -5.03 2.08
N SER A 10 -12.60 -4.28 1.87
CA SER A 10 -11.71 -4.48 0.72
C SER A 10 -11.02 -5.86 0.75
N TYR A 11 -10.61 -6.32 1.92
CA TYR A 11 -10.01 -7.65 2.09
C TYR A 11 -11.03 -8.77 1.82
N ARG A 12 -12.29 -8.59 2.27
CA ARG A 12 -13.36 -9.56 2.07
C ARG A 12 -13.62 -9.85 0.58
N LEU A 13 -13.46 -8.86 -0.30
CA LEU A 13 -13.61 -9.02 -1.75
C LEU A 13 -12.59 -10.01 -2.36
N ILE A 14 -11.39 -10.10 -1.78
CA ILE A 14 -10.36 -11.04 -2.22
C ILE A 14 -10.55 -12.40 -1.54
N ALA A 15 -10.97 -12.40 -0.28
CA ALA A 15 -11.25 -13.63 0.45
C ALA A 15 -12.37 -14.48 -0.18
N ILE A 16 -13.40 -13.84 -0.78
CA ILE A 16 -14.47 -14.58 -1.49
C ILE A 16 -13.98 -15.26 -2.78
N THR A 17 -12.84 -14.85 -3.33
CA THR A 17 -12.24 -15.48 -4.51
C THR A 17 -11.45 -16.75 -4.15
N GLY A 18 -11.35 -17.10 -2.87
CA GLY A 18 -10.59 -18.25 -2.37
C GLY A 18 -9.10 -17.96 -2.14
N GLU A 19 -8.67 -16.72 -2.35
CA GLU A 19 -7.29 -16.27 -2.22
C GLU A 19 -7.17 -15.35 -0.99
N PHE A 20 -6.03 -15.38 -0.30
CA PHE A 20 -5.75 -14.48 0.83
C PHE A 20 -4.60 -13.52 0.48
N SER A 21 -4.84 -12.20 0.61
CA SER A 21 -3.85 -11.16 0.31
C SER A 21 -3.31 -10.47 1.55
N LEU A 22 -2.01 -10.56 1.81
CA LEU A 22 -1.36 -9.89 2.94
C LEU A 22 -0.89 -8.46 2.64
N SER A 23 -0.99 -7.99 1.39
CA SER A 23 -0.46 -6.69 0.97
C SER A 23 -1.32 -5.48 1.37
N HIS A 24 -2.55 -5.71 1.85
CA HIS A 24 -3.49 -4.64 2.22
C HIS A 24 -2.94 -3.63 3.23
N ALA A 25 -2.24 -4.10 4.27
CA ALA A 25 -1.66 -3.23 5.29
C ALA A 25 -0.58 -2.31 4.70
N VAL A 26 0.20 -2.83 3.75
CA VAL A 26 1.27 -2.08 3.10
C VAL A 26 0.71 -1.08 2.09
N ILE A 27 -0.31 -1.45 1.30
CA ILE A 27 -0.98 -0.53 0.36
C ILE A 27 -1.65 0.64 1.12
N MET A 28 -2.24 0.37 2.29
CA MET A 28 -2.69 1.43 3.19
C MET A 28 -1.53 2.34 3.62
N GLY A 29 -0.41 1.76 4.02
CA GLY A 29 0.80 2.49 4.40
C GLY A 29 1.31 3.38 3.27
N VAL A 30 1.34 2.89 2.01
CA VAL A 30 1.74 3.65 0.82
C VAL A 30 0.90 4.91 0.66
N GLY A 31 -0.43 4.81 0.77
CA GLY A 31 -1.32 5.97 0.64
C GLY A 31 -1.13 7.00 1.75
N GLY A 32 -0.90 6.53 2.98
CA GLY A 32 -0.57 7.38 4.12
C GLY A 32 0.77 8.10 3.94
N TYR A 33 1.81 7.37 3.56
CA TYR A 33 3.16 7.90 3.34
C TYR A 33 3.19 8.92 2.21
N ALA A 34 2.52 8.62 1.09
CA ALA A 34 2.40 9.54 -0.04
C ALA A 34 1.67 10.83 0.36
N SER A 35 0.57 10.73 1.12
CA SER A 35 -0.17 11.91 1.61
C SER A 35 0.67 12.75 2.57
N ALA A 36 1.38 12.10 3.51
CA ALA A 36 2.24 12.76 4.48
C ALA A 36 3.42 13.47 3.81
N LEU A 37 4.08 12.81 2.86
CA LEU A 37 5.20 13.37 2.10
C LEU A 37 4.75 14.61 1.30
N LEU A 38 3.56 14.54 0.70
CA LEU A 38 3.01 15.65 -0.07
C LEU A 38 2.65 16.86 0.81
N THR A 39 2.12 16.63 2.01
CA THR A 39 1.83 17.69 2.98
C THR A 39 3.11 18.28 3.61
N LEU A 40 4.19 17.51 3.70
CA LEU A 40 5.50 18.00 4.18
C LEU A 40 6.24 18.85 3.14
N HIS A 41 6.18 18.46 1.86
CA HIS A 41 6.95 19.12 0.80
C HIS A 41 6.18 20.20 0.05
N LEU A 42 4.86 20.11 -0.02
CA LEU A 42 4.00 21.12 -0.61
C LEU A 42 3.03 21.65 0.46
N PRO A 43 2.86 22.97 0.61
CA PRO A 43 1.89 23.58 1.54
C PRO A 43 0.45 23.43 1.03
N ILE A 44 0.09 22.23 0.57
CA ILE A 44 -1.22 21.86 0.08
C ILE A 44 -2.04 21.34 1.27
N SER A 45 -3.30 21.78 1.36
CA SER A 45 -4.23 21.33 2.39
C SER A 45 -4.33 19.80 2.41
N ALA A 46 -4.40 19.23 3.62
CA ALA A 46 -4.51 17.78 3.86
C ALA A 46 -5.68 17.13 3.08
N TRP A 47 -6.72 17.91 2.78
CA TRP A 47 -7.87 17.47 2.00
C TRP A 47 -7.56 17.14 0.53
N ILE A 48 -6.55 17.81 -0.05
CA ILE A 48 -6.12 17.59 -1.44
C ILE A 48 -4.98 16.57 -1.50
N SER A 49 -4.12 16.51 -0.47
CA SER A 49 -3.07 15.50 -0.41
C SER A 49 -3.62 14.08 -0.22
N MET A 50 -4.74 13.92 0.49
CA MET A 50 -5.41 12.63 0.67
C MET A 50 -5.79 11.91 -0.65
N PRO A 51 -6.55 12.52 -1.58
CA PRO A 51 -6.87 11.88 -2.85
C PRO A 51 -5.62 11.67 -3.71
N LEU A 52 -4.63 12.57 -3.67
CA LEU A 52 -3.37 12.38 -4.41
C LEU A 52 -2.57 11.18 -3.88
N GLY A 53 -2.50 11.01 -2.56
CA GLY A 53 -1.89 9.84 -1.94
C GLY A 53 -2.67 8.55 -2.25
N GLY A 54 -3.99 8.64 -2.34
CA GLY A 54 -4.85 7.55 -2.83
C GLY A 54 -4.53 7.14 -4.28
N VAL A 55 -4.32 8.12 -5.17
CA VAL A 55 -3.90 7.86 -6.57
C VAL A 55 -2.51 7.21 -6.63
N ALA A 56 -1.57 7.68 -5.82
CA ALA A 56 -0.24 7.07 -5.74
C ALA A 56 -0.31 5.61 -5.26
N ALA A 57 -1.13 5.33 -4.24
CA ALA A 57 -1.37 3.97 -3.76
C ALA A 57 -2.05 3.10 -4.83
N ALA A 58 -3.00 3.64 -5.58
CA ALA A 58 -3.68 2.93 -6.66
C ALA A 58 -2.70 2.57 -7.80
N LEU A 59 -1.78 3.46 -8.16
CA LEU A 59 -0.74 3.18 -9.17
C LEU A 59 0.18 2.04 -8.73
N ILE A 60 0.64 2.06 -7.48
CA ILE A 60 1.51 1.02 -6.92
C ILE A 60 0.76 -0.32 -6.84
N ALA A 61 -0.49 -0.30 -6.37
CA ALA A 61 -1.34 -1.49 -6.34
C ALA A 61 -1.61 -2.05 -7.74
N TYR A 62 -1.79 -1.21 -8.76
CA TYR A 62 -1.99 -1.63 -10.14
C TYR A 62 -0.76 -2.37 -10.68
N ILE A 63 0.44 -1.81 -10.48
CA ILE A 63 1.70 -2.43 -10.91
C ILE A 63 1.91 -3.78 -10.22
N LEU A 64 1.60 -3.87 -8.92
CA LEU A 64 1.72 -5.10 -8.13
C LEU A 64 0.66 -6.15 -8.46
N SER A 65 -0.53 -5.72 -8.87
CA SER A 65 -1.62 -6.64 -9.22
C SER A 65 -1.28 -7.46 -10.47
N PHE A 66 -0.49 -6.91 -11.39
CA PHE A 66 -0.08 -7.60 -12.62
C PHE A 66 0.69 -8.92 -12.38
N PRO A 67 1.76 -8.97 -11.57
CA PRO A 67 2.41 -10.24 -11.22
C PRO A 67 1.56 -11.11 -10.30
N LEU A 68 0.75 -10.50 -9.41
CA LEU A 68 -0.08 -11.25 -8.46
C LEU A 68 -1.17 -12.08 -9.15
N PHE A 69 -1.82 -11.54 -10.20
CA PHE A 69 -2.83 -12.28 -10.96
C PHE A 69 -2.30 -13.52 -11.69
N ARG A 70 -0.97 -13.64 -11.87
CA ARG A 70 -0.34 -14.83 -12.46
C ARG A 70 -0.20 -16.00 -11.48
N MET A 71 -0.45 -15.78 -10.19
CA MET A 71 -0.33 -16.79 -9.14
C MET A 71 -1.72 -17.26 -8.67
N LYS A 72 -1.85 -18.54 -8.29
CA LYS A 72 -3.08 -19.13 -7.77
C LYS A 72 -2.83 -19.87 -6.46
N GLY A 73 -3.81 -19.84 -5.57
CA GLY A 73 -3.84 -20.48 -4.27
C GLY A 73 -2.70 -20.02 -3.36
N PHE A 74 -1.98 -20.97 -2.79
CA PHE A 74 -0.93 -20.68 -1.80
C PHE A 74 0.21 -19.80 -2.34
N TYR A 75 0.49 -19.87 -3.64
CA TYR A 75 1.48 -19.00 -4.28
C TYR A 75 1.07 -17.53 -4.28
N PHE A 76 -0.23 -17.23 -4.37
CA PHE A 76 -0.74 -15.85 -4.31
C PHE A 76 -0.51 -15.23 -2.93
N LEU A 77 -0.65 -16.01 -1.87
CA LEU A 77 -0.41 -15.57 -0.48
C LEU A 77 1.07 -15.22 -0.26
N ILE A 78 1.98 -16.11 -0.68
CA ILE A 78 3.43 -15.89 -0.58
C ILE A 78 3.85 -14.71 -1.46
N GLY A 79 3.32 -14.62 -2.69
CA GLY A 79 3.59 -13.51 -3.60
C GLY A 79 3.13 -12.16 -3.06
N SER A 80 1.95 -12.12 -2.43
CA SER A 80 1.41 -10.92 -1.77
C SER A 80 2.27 -10.48 -0.58
N PHE A 81 2.79 -11.44 0.19
CA PHE A 81 3.72 -11.16 1.29
C PHE A 81 5.06 -10.62 0.77
N ALA A 82 5.63 -11.24 -0.27
CA ALA A 82 6.87 -10.76 -0.88
C ALA A 82 6.71 -9.36 -1.48
N ALA A 83 5.57 -9.07 -2.12
CA ALA A 83 5.22 -7.73 -2.60
C ALA A 83 5.13 -6.71 -1.46
N ALA A 84 4.49 -7.09 -0.34
CA ALA A 84 4.39 -6.26 0.85
C ALA A 84 5.76 -5.95 1.44
N GLU A 85 6.63 -6.96 1.56
CA GLU A 85 7.99 -6.81 2.09
C GLU A 85 8.89 -6.00 1.13
N ALA A 86 8.75 -6.16 -0.18
CA ALA A 86 9.51 -5.37 -1.16
C ALA A 86 9.25 -3.87 -1.00
N ILE A 87 7.98 -3.47 -0.82
CA ILE A 87 7.61 -2.07 -0.56
C ILE A 87 8.14 -1.60 0.80
N ARG A 88 8.06 -2.43 1.83
CA ARG A 88 8.61 -2.10 3.16
C ARG A 88 10.12 -1.88 3.10
N LEU A 89 10.84 -2.75 2.39
CA LEU A 89 12.27 -2.63 2.15
C LEU A 89 12.59 -1.35 1.37
N CYS A 90 11.77 -0.95 0.39
CA CYS A 90 11.93 0.35 -0.28
C CYS A 90 11.85 1.52 0.72
N TRP A 91 10.89 1.54 1.64
CA TRP A 91 10.81 2.61 2.65
C TRP A 91 12.04 2.66 3.57
N VAL A 92 12.58 1.51 3.92
CA VAL A 92 13.75 1.40 4.81
C VAL A 92 15.05 1.77 4.09
N GLN A 93 15.20 1.34 2.83
CA GLN A 93 16.42 1.54 2.03
C GLN A 93 16.58 2.99 1.56
N PHE A 94 15.48 3.67 1.20
CA PHE A 94 15.53 5.04 0.68
C PHE A 94 15.48 6.09 1.82
N ILE A 95 16.67 6.54 2.28
CA ILE A 95 16.81 7.59 3.32
C ILE A 95 16.19 8.94 2.91
N ASN A 96 16.24 9.28 1.62
CA ASN A 96 15.69 10.52 1.06
C ASN A 96 14.77 10.11 -0.11
N PRO A 97 13.44 10.32 -0.11
CA PRO A 97 12.58 11.17 0.73
C PRO A 97 11.83 10.45 1.87
N PHE A 98 12.07 9.15 2.12
CA PHE A 98 11.24 8.35 3.04
C PHE A 98 11.74 8.35 4.51
N GLY A 99 12.90 8.91 4.82
CA GLY A 99 13.44 8.96 6.18
C GLY A 99 14.16 7.69 6.65
N GLY A 100 14.22 6.65 5.81
CA GLY A 100 14.92 5.40 6.10
C GLY A 100 14.35 4.67 7.33
N TYR A 101 15.21 4.05 8.14
CA TYR A 101 14.82 3.32 9.36
C TYR A 101 14.08 4.17 10.42
N ARG A 102 14.16 5.51 10.35
CA ARG A 102 13.54 6.43 11.31
C ARG A 102 12.10 6.81 10.94
N GLY A 103 11.68 6.55 9.70
CA GLY A 103 10.41 7.06 9.16
C GLY A 103 10.46 8.55 8.83
N LEU A 104 9.37 9.06 8.26
CA LEU A 104 9.09 10.50 8.12
C LEU A 104 8.81 11.15 9.48
#